data_AF-A0A4Z1EIV6-F1
#
_entry.id   AF-A0A4Z1EIV6-F1
#
_cell.length_a   1.000
_cell.length_b   1.000
_cell.length_c   1.000
_cell.angle_alpha   90.00
_cell.angle_beta   90.00
_cell.angle_gamma   90.00
#
_symmetry.space_group_name_H-M   'P 1'
#
loop_
_entity.id
_entity.type
_entity.pdbx_description
1 polymer ?
#
loop_
_entity_poly.entity_id
_entity_poly.type
_entity_poly.pdbx_seq_one_letter_code
_entity_poly.pdbx_strand_id
1 'polypeptide(L)'
;MPPHTPPDTPEHEKARNYRPMRRTESLFTKETSTMLRHWQSRPKTSADAALADHPDISATKVAVLKFPGIPDTYGDIKVVILQLKTATSLYLRPAIYFIHGDPFIADGPFDGISGFFDLIKQLDLVLLTIDYRLLDKHWCPTPLTDCYRGLQYVFKEAMNLRIDPTKIMIAGQFLGGGLAAATAIMARDGVDMGLHGRGKLMAQCLICPIIDDRLVVETKQNSEEEGEFWTSKIWKKTVWDYHLQDIYSIPNHVSDRQLIVDADPSDKRILSEALRKEKLWRAYHRSQHLKYVTPACAPNLYDLPPTWIDVGREEVFRDQVMKYATRLMDAGNETELHVLKGNRSDFDSLHKPQTNLSQAYMSLRLEWARKAFKDGT
;
A
#
# COMPACT_ATOMS: atom_id res chain seq x y z
N MET A 1 -19.83 -15.79 -65.97
CA MET A 1 -20.88 -15.10 -65.19
C MET A 1 -20.20 -14.40 -64.02
N PRO A 2 -20.42 -13.09 -63.82
CA PRO A 2 -19.82 -12.36 -62.71
C PRO A 2 -20.51 -12.73 -61.38
N PRO A 3 -19.84 -12.59 -60.22
CA PRO A 3 -20.50 -12.81 -58.94
C PRO A 3 -21.44 -11.65 -58.65
N HIS A 4 -22.71 -11.97 -58.37
CA HIS A 4 -23.72 -11.03 -57.92
C HIS A 4 -23.35 -10.42 -56.57
N THR A 5 -23.12 -9.11 -56.51
CA THR A 5 -23.19 -8.33 -55.28
C THR A 5 -24.66 -7.99 -55.00
N PRO A 6 -25.21 -8.25 -53.80
CA PRO A 6 -26.57 -7.82 -53.46
C PRO A 6 -26.64 -6.30 -53.31
N PRO A 7 -27.82 -5.67 -53.52
CA PRO A 7 -27.94 -4.22 -53.51
C PRO A 7 -27.83 -3.66 -52.08
N ASP A 8 -27.02 -2.60 -51.91
CA ASP A 8 -26.95 -1.83 -50.67
C ASP A 8 -28.29 -1.12 -50.43
N THR A 9 -29.06 -1.64 -49.49
CA THR A 9 -30.25 -0.97 -48.98
C THR A 9 -29.87 0.02 -47.87
N PRO A 10 -30.65 1.10 -47.65
CA PRO A 10 -30.39 2.08 -46.58
C PRO A 10 -30.34 1.48 -45.16
N GLU A 11 -30.84 0.26 -44.99
CA GLU A 11 -30.78 -0.51 -43.74
C GLU A 11 -29.38 -1.08 -43.47
N HIS A 12 -28.61 -1.42 -44.50
CA HIS A 12 -27.22 -1.88 -44.37
C HIS A 12 -26.25 -0.75 -43.93
N GLU A 13 -26.51 0.50 -44.31
CA GLU A 13 -25.74 1.66 -43.82
C GLU A 13 -26.03 1.97 -42.34
N LYS A 14 -27.26 1.76 -41.86
CA LYS A 14 -27.59 1.91 -40.43
C LYS A 14 -26.91 0.84 -39.57
N ALA A 15 -26.76 -0.39 -40.07
CA ALA A 15 -26.07 -1.47 -39.35
C ALA A 15 -24.55 -1.26 -39.27
N ARG A 16 -23.92 -0.61 -40.27
CA ARG A 16 -22.49 -0.28 -40.24
C ARG A 16 -22.13 0.85 -39.27
N ASN A 17 -23.07 1.77 -39.00
CA ASN A 17 -22.87 2.90 -38.10
C ASN A 17 -23.39 2.68 -36.67
N TYR A 18 -24.03 1.54 -36.38
CA TYR A 18 -24.43 1.19 -35.02
C TYR A 18 -23.27 0.50 -34.28
N ARG A 19 -22.35 1.28 -33.73
CA ARG A 19 -21.54 0.81 -32.60
C ARG A 19 -22.45 0.84 -31.37
N PRO A 20 -22.79 -0.30 -30.74
CA PRO A 20 -23.35 -0.22 -29.41
C PRO A 20 -22.28 0.44 -28.55
N MET A 21 -22.60 1.60 -27.99
CA MET A 21 -21.82 2.18 -26.90
C MET A 21 -21.64 1.07 -25.87
N ARG A 22 -20.44 0.50 -25.78
CA ARG A 22 -20.05 -0.27 -24.62
C ARG A 22 -20.14 0.70 -23.45
N ARG A 23 -21.26 0.69 -22.73
CA ARG A 23 -21.25 1.12 -21.33
C ARG A 23 -20.30 0.16 -20.65
N THR A 24 -19.06 0.59 -20.49
CA THR A 24 -18.21 0.10 -19.43
C THR A 24 -18.95 0.48 -18.16
N GLU A 25 -19.80 -0.42 -17.66
CA GLU A 25 -20.33 -0.25 -16.32
C GLU A 25 -19.12 -0.14 -15.39
N SER A 26 -19.05 0.97 -14.66
CA SER A 26 -17.98 1.27 -13.74
C SER A 26 -17.88 0.12 -12.73
N LEU A 27 -16.71 -0.54 -12.65
CA LEU A 27 -16.37 -1.56 -11.63
C LEU A 27 -16.42 -1.02 -10.18
N PHE A 28 -16.76 0.25 -10.03
CA PHE A 28 -16.75 1.00 -8.79
C PHE A 28 -18.16 1.50 -8.51
N THR A 29 -18.59 1.38 -7.25
CA THR A 29 -19.77 2.10 -6.75
C THR A 29 -19.58 3.60 -7.00
N LYS A 30 -20.66 4.38 -7.08
CA LYS A 30 -20.58 5.84 -7.25
C LYS A 30 -19.63 6.46 -6.22
N GLU A 31 -19.67 5.94 -5.01
CA GLU A 31 -18.82 6.35 -3.89
C GLU A 31 -17.35 5.98 -4.13
N THR A 32 -17.07 4.73 -4.52
CA THR A 32 -15.70 4.32 -4.86
C THR A 32 -15.14 5.05 -6.08
N SER A 33 -15.94 5.28 -7.13
CA SER A 33 -15.55 6.05 -8.31
C SER A 33 -15.21 7.50 -7.95
N THR A 34 -15.94 8.07 -6.99
CA THR A 34 -15.70 9.43 -6.53
C THR A 34 -14.43 9.50 -5.70
N MET A 35 -14.19 8.53 -4.82
CA MET A 35 -12.93 8.42 -4.11
C MET A 35 -11.74 8.24 -5.05
N LEU A 36 -11.84 7.35 -6.05
CA LEU A 36 -10.77 7.13 -7.03
C LEU A 36 -10.48 8.39 -7.85
N ARG A 37 -11.52 9.12 -8.29
CA ARG A 37 -11.37 10.40 -8.99
C ARG A 37 -10.73 11.47 -8.12
N HIS A 38 -11.13 11.57 -6.85
CA HIS A 38 -10.52 12.47 -5.88
C HIS A 38 -9.01 12.21 -5.77
N TRP A 39 -8.62 10.93 -5.68
CA TRP A 39 -7.23 10.53 -5.58
C TRP A 39 -6.43 10.77 -6.87
N GLN A 40 -7.01 10.44 -8.02
CA GLN A 40 -6.39 10.68 -9.33
C GLN A 40 -6.27 12.18 -9.67
N SER A 41 -7.10 13.03 -9.07
CA SER A 41 -7.04 14.49 -9.26
C SER A 41 -5.90 15.16 -8.48
N ARG A 42 -5.26 14.44 -7.56
CA ARG A 42 -4.16 15.01 -6.77
C ARG A 42 -2.90 15.21 -7.62
N PRO A 43 -2.17 16.31 -7.41
CA PRO A 43 -0.97 16.62 -8.17
C PRO A 43 0.15 15.64 -7.85
N LYS A 44 0.82 15.13 -8.88
CA LYS A 44 2.00 14.28 -8.69
C LYS A 44 3.17 15.10 -8.20
N THR A 45 3.77 14.64 -7.11
CA THR A 45 4.94 15.29 -6.53
C THR A 45 6.22 14.80 -7.20
N SER A 46 6.98 15.72 -7.81
CA SER A 46 8.31 15.42 -8.34
C SER A 46 9.35 15.39 -7.21
N ALA A 47 10.50 14.78 -7.47
CA ALA A 47 11.63 14.82 -6.53
C ALA A 47 12.06 16.27 -6.24
N ASP A 48 12.10 17.11 -7.27
CA ASP A 48 12.47 18.53 -7.13
C ASP A 48 11.46 19.29 -6.27
N ALA A 49 10.17 19.00 -6.42
CA ALA A 49 9.12 19.61 -5.60
C ALA A 49 9.21 19.14 -4.13
N ALA A 50 9.43 17.84 -3.90
CA ALA A 50 9.61 17.28 -2.56
C ALA A 50 10.85 17.84 -1.85
N LEU A 51 11.91 18.17 -2.60
CA LEU A 51 13.20 18.64 -2.08
C LEU A 51 13.40 20.15 -2.20
N ALA A 52 12.40 20.93 -2.61
CA ALA A 52 12.55 22.36 -2.87
C ALA A 52 13.14 23.14 -1.68
N ASP A 53 12.73 22.78 -0.46
CA ASP A 53 13.22 23.40 0.79
C ASP A 53 14.41 22.64 1.43
N HIS A 54 14.92 21.61 0.76
CA HIS A 54 15.99 20.73 1.24
C HIS A 54 17.08 20.54 0.17
N PRO A 55 17.74 21.62 -0.29
CA PRO A 55 18.73 21.58 -1.37
C PRO A 55 19.99 20.79 -1.02
N ASP A 56 20.21 20.50 0.26
CA ASP A 56 21.29 19.69 0.81
C ASP A 56 21.04 18.17 0.68
N ILE A 57 19.81 17.76 0.40
CA ILE A 57 19.41 16.36 0.20
C ILE A 57 19.40 16.03 -1.30
N SER A 58 19.85 14.83 -1.64
CA SER A 58 19.77 14.25 -2.99
C SER A 58 18.71 13.16 -3.02
N ALA A 59 18.08 12.94 -4.18
CA ALA A 59 17.21 11.79 -4.43
C ALA A 59 17.71 11.02 -5.66
N THR A 60 18.02 9.74 -5.48
CA THR A 60 18.49 8.85 -6.57
C THR A 60 17.50 7.70 -6.73
N LYS A 61 17.00 7.50 -7.94
CA LYS A 61 16.09 6.39 -8.27
C LYS A 61 16.91 5.19 -8.72
N VAL A 62 16.66 4.04 -8.10
CA VAL A 62 17.29 2.77 -8.45
C VAL A 62 16.22 1.75 -8.86
N ALA A 63 16.45 1.06 -9.98
CA ALA A 63 15.62 -0.06 -10.38
C ALA A 63 16.08 -1.32 -9.63
N VAL A 64 15.16 -1.96 -8.92
CA VAL A 64 15.38 -3.25 -8.29
C VAL A 64 14.84 -4.32 -9.21
N LEU A 65 15.76 -5.03 -9.86
CA LEU A 65 15.43 -5.98 -10.92
C LEU A 65 14.62 -7.17 -10.37
N LYS A 66 13.78 -7.74 -11.24
CA LYS A 66 13.16 -9.04 -10.99
C LYS A 66 14.23 -10.13 -10.87
N PHE A 67 14.11 -10.99 -9.86
CA PHE A 67 14.94 -12.19 -9.78
C PHE A 67 14.45 -13.26 -10.78
N PRO A 68 15.31 -13.77 -11.67
CA PRO A 68 14.95 -14.88 -12.53
C PRO A 68 14.80 -16.16 -11.69
N GLY A 69 13.61 -16.74 -11.62
CA GLY A 69 13.39 -18.05 -10.98
C GLY A 69 12.34 -18.11 -9.88
N ILE A 70 11.77 -16.99 -9.44
CA ILE A 70 10.61 -16.99 -8.55
C ILE A 70 9.34 -16.78 -9.38
N PRO A 71 8.47 -17.80 -9.50
CA PRO A 71 7.16 -17.66 -10.14
C PRO A 71 6.39 -16.49 -9.53
N ASP A 72 5.59 -15.79 -10.34
CA ASP A 72 4.67 -14.74 -9.88
C ASP A 72 5.29 -13.45 -9.32
N THR A 73 6.62 -13.26 -9.41
CA THR A 73 7.20 -11.92 -9.28
C THR A 73 6.99 -11.14 -10.57
N TYR A 74 6.46 -9.93 -10.47
CA TYR A 74 6.19 -9.09 -11.62
C TYR A 74 7.26 -7.98 -11.69
N GLY A 75 7.90 -7.83 -12.85
CA GLY A 75 8.70 -6.68 -13.25
C GLY A 75 9.74 -6.13 -12.27
N ASP A 76 10.35 -5.04 -12.70
CA ASP A 76 11.25 -4.26 -11.87
C ASP A 76 10.43 -3.30 -11.01
N ILE A 77 10.88 -3.09 -9.77
CA ILE A 77 10.32 -2.07 -8.87
C ILE A 77 11.33 -0.93 -8.76
N LYS A 78 10.92 0.23 -8.26
CA LYS A 78 11.83 1.36 -8.05
C LYS A 78 11.91 1.69 -6.56
N VAL A 79 13.13 1.94 -6.10
CA VAL A 79 13.41 2.50 -4.78
C VAL A 79 14.08 3.85 -5.00
N VAL A 80 13.61 4.86 -4.28
CA VAL A 80 14.22 6.19 -4.24
C VAL A 80 15.04 6.30 -2.97
N ILE A 81 16.31 6.62 -3.12
CA ILE A 81 17.26 6.79 -2.02
C ILE A 81 17.45 8.29 -1.80
N LEU A 82 17.14 8.75 -0.60
CA LEU A 82 17.32 10.12 -0.15
C LEU A 82 18.38 10.20 0.94
N GLN A 83 19.35 11.10 0.76
CA GLN A 83 20.48 11.28 1.68
C GLN A 83 21.16 12.64 1.45
N LEU A 84 21.95 13.10 2.43
CA LEU A 84 22.76 14.31 2.30
C LEU A 84 23.73 14.22 1.11
N LYS A 85 23.84 15.30 0.33
CA LYS A 85 24.81 15.45 -0.77
C LYS A 85 26.25 15.42 -0.27
N THR A 86 26.46 15.91 0.95
CA THR A 86 27.77 16.04 1.59
C THR A 86 27.97 14.99 2.68
N ALA A 87 27.33 13.82 2.59
CA ALA A 87 27.59 12.72 3.52
C ALA A 87 29.08 12.34 3.46
N THR A 88 29.85 12.79 4.45
CA THR A 88 31.30 12.57 4.58
C THR A 88 31.63 11.51 5.61
N SER A 89 30.62 10.97 6.32
CA SER A 89 30.83 9.97 7.36
C SER A 89 31.57 8.74 6.81
N LEU A 90 32.65 8.38 7.49
CA LEU A 90 33.38 7.13 7.28
C LEU A 90 32.69 5.95 7.99
N TYR A 91 31.70 6.22 8.83
CA TYR A 91 30.94 5.22 9.60
C TYR A 91 29.67 4.78 8.85
N LEU A 92 29.21 3.57 9.15
CA LEU A 92 27.91 3.10 8.70
C LEU A 92 26.79 3.91 9.34
N ARG A 93 25.71 4.13 8.58
CA ARG A 93 24.65 5.09 8.87
C ARG A 93 23.33 4.37 9.16
N PRO A 94 22.44 4.94 9.99
CA PRO A 94 21.09 4.41 10.14
C PRO A 94 20.28 4.57 8.84
N ALA A 95 19.26 3.74 8.68
CA ALA A 95 18.34 3.85 7.55
C ALA A 95 16.87 3.67 7.95
N ILE A 96 16.00 4.35 7.20
CA ILE A 96 14.56 4.13 7.23
C ILE A 96 14.14 3.61 5.86
N TYR A 97 13.48 2.46 5.83
CA TYR A 97 12.74 1.98 4.66
C TYR A 97 11.27 2.38 4.79
N PHE A 98 10.83 3.35 4.00
CA PHE A 98 9.50 3.95 4.05
C PHE A 98 8.59 3.39 2.93
N ILE A 99 7.35 3.08 3.29
CA ILE A 99 6.30 2.64 2.37
C ILE A 99 5.18 3.68 2.40
N HIS A 100 4.98 4.35 1.26
CA HIS A 100 3.98 5.40 1.14
C HIS A 100 2.55 4.87 1.28
N GLY A 101 1.63 5.76 1.66
CA GLY A 101 0.26 5.38 2.02
C GLY A 101 -0.75 5.33 0.88
N ASP A 102 -0.40 5.87 -0.28
CA ASP A 102 -1.32 6.01 -1.41
C ASP A 102 -1.43 4.72 -2.26
N PRO A 103 -2.59 4.02 -2.27
CA PRO A 103 -2.86 2.92 -3.20
C PRO A 103 -3.14 3.24 -4.67
N PHE A 104 -3.38 4.49 -5.06
CA PHE A 104 -4.10 4.80 -6.31
C PHE A 104 -3.66 5.99 -7.17
N ILE A 105 -2.66 6.84 -6.83
CA ILE A 105 -1.80 7.65 -7.75
C ILE A 105 -1.22 8.95 -7.16
N ALA A 106 -1.66 9.49 -6.01
CA ALA A 106 -1.48 10.92 -5.75
C ALA A 106 -0.01 11.39 -5.71
N ASP A 107 0.84 10.73 -4.92
CA ASP A 107 2.12 11.32 -4.53
C ASP A 107 3.35 10.43 -4.77
N GLY A 108 3.10 9.18 -5.18
CA GLY A 108 4.15 8.20 -5.46
C GLY A 108 5.10 8.00 -4.27
N PRO A 109 6.38 7.69 -4.51
CA PRO A 109 7.33 7.40 -3.43
C PRO A 109 7.65 8.61 -2.53
N PHE A 110 7.20 9.82 -2.85
CA PHE A 110 7.48 11.03 -2.07
C PHE A 110 6.34 11.42 -1.11
N ASP A 111 5.24 10.68 -1.09
CA ASP A 111 4.17 10.93 -0.12
C ASP A 111 4.63 10.64 1.31
N GLY A 112 4.22 11.45 2.28
CA GLY A 112 4.47 11.19 3.70
C GLY A 112 5.94 11.23 4.16
N ILE A 113 6.91 11.56 3.30
CA ILE A 113 8.34 11.50 3.67
C ILE A 113 8.89 12.76 4.33
N SER A 114 8.16 13.89 4.29
CA SER A 114 8.71 15.21 4.66
C SER A 114 9.16 15.30 6.11
N GLY A 115 8.48 14.61 7.02
CA GLY A 115 8.91 14.52 8.42
C GLY A 115 10.29 13.90 8.62
N PHE A 116 10.72 13.03 7.71
CA PHE A 116 12.00 12.34 7.85
C PHE A 116 13.20 13.17 7.39
N PHE A 117 13.00 14.31 6.71
CA PHE A 117 14.11 15.14 6.23
C PHE A 117 14.97 15.71 7.36
N ASP A 118 14.37 16.03 8.51
CA ASP A 118 15.13 16.46 9.68
C ASP A 118 15.97 15.31 10.26
N LEU A 119 15.48 14.07 10.21
CA LEU A 119 16.26 12.91 10.62
C LEU A 119 17.43 12.62 9.66
N ILE A 120 17.25 12.81 8.34
CA ILE A 120 18.34 12.74 7.36
C ILE A 120 19.47 13.71 7.77
N LYS A 121 19.13 14.95 8.11
CA LYS A 121 20.10 15.98 8.50
C LYS A 121 20.75 15.71 9.86
N GLN A 122 19.96 15.32 10.85
CA GLN A 122 20.42 15.14 12.23
C GLN A 122 21.25 13.87 12.44
N LEU A 123 20.98 12.81 11.68
CA LEU A 123 21.57 11.48 11.89
C LEU A 123 22.44 10.99 10.73
N ASP A 124 22.64 11.81 9.67
CA ASP A 124 23.19 11.36 8.37
C ASP A 124 22.45 10.11 7.87
N LEU A 125 21.12 10.08 8.06
CA LEU A 125 20.28 8.91 7.81
C LEU A 125 20.04 8.72 6.31
N VAL A 126 20.03 7.45 5.86
CA VAL A 126 19.63 7.09 4.51
C VAL A 126 18.14 6.73 4.50
N LEU A 127 17.33 7.54 3.84
CA LEU A 127 15.90 7.26 3.67
C LEU A 127 15.68 6.55 2.34
N LEU A 128 15.05 5.38 2.35
CA LEU A 128 14.71 4.62 1.17
C LEU A 128 13.19 4.51 1.07
N THR A 129 12.59 5.02 0.01
CA THR A 129 11.14 4.95 -0.22
C THR A 129 10.84 4.21 -1.51
N ILE A 130 9.83 3.34 -1.49
CA ILE A 130 9.51 2.45 -2.61
C ILE A 130 8.36 2.99 -3.47
N ASP A 131 8.51 2.90 -4.78
CA ASP A 131 7.43 3.11 -5.77
C ASP A 131 6.84 1.73 -6.11
N TYR A 132 6.01 1.21 -5.21
CA TYR A 132 5.40 -0.12 -5.35
C TYR A 132 4.22 -0.06 -6.31
N ARG A 133 3.86 -1.20 -6.91
CA ARG A 133 2.76 -1.23 -7.86
C ARG A 133 1.41 -1.07 -7.17
N LEU A 134 0.60 -0.17 -7.72
CA LEU A 134 -0.63 0.35 -7.14
C LEU A 134 -1.84 -0.57 -7.36
N LEU A 135 -2.84 -0.46 -6.47
CA LEU A 135 -4.01 -1.33 -6.42
C LEU A 135 -4.98 -1.13 -7.60
N ASP A 136 -4.87 -0.03 -8.35
CA ASP A 136 -5.68 0.20 -9.57
C ASP A 136 -5.36 -0.82 -10.68
N LYS A 137 -4.11 -1.32 -10.71
CA LYS A 137 -3.60 -2.22 -11.75
C LYS A 137 -3.06 -3.54 -11.21
N HIS A 138 -2.61 -3.56 -9.96
CA HIS A 138 -1.86 -4.65 -9.37
C HIS A 138 -2.38 -4.98 -7.96
N TRP A 139 -3.18 -6.04 -7.90
CA TRP A 139 -3.89 -6.49 -6.71
C TRP A 139 -2.97 -7.16 -5.70
N CYS A 140 -3.41 -7.24 -4.45
CA CYS A 140 -2.76 -8.08 -3.45
C CYS A 140 -2.60 -9.54 -3.95
N PRO A 141 -1.44 -10.19 -3.78
CA PRO A 141 -0.31 -9.82 -2.91
C PRO A 141 0.74 -8.91 -3.59
N THR A 142 0.48 -8.38 -4.78
CA THR A 142 1.47 -7.69 -5.60
C THR A 142 2.16 -6.51 -4.91
N PRO A 143 1.45 -5.52 -4.33
CA PRO A 143 2.10 -4.41 -3.64
C PRO A 143 2.93 -4.87 -2.43
N LEU A 144 2.43 -5.88 -1.71
CA LEU A 144 3.14 -6.48 -0.59
C LEU A 144 4.44 -7.15 -1.04
N THR A 145 4.40 -7.94 -2.11
CA THR A 145 5.62 -8.57 -2.66
C THR A 145 6.63 -7.54 -3.14
N ASP A 146 6.19 -6.39 -3.63
CA ASP A 146 7.07 -5.28 -4.01
C ASP A 146 7.73 -4.64 -2.79
N CYS A 147 6.95 -4.33 -1.76
CA CYS A 147 7.45 -3.78 -0.50
C CYS A 147 8.49 -4.71 0.14
N TYR A 148 8.22 -6.01 0.18
CA TYR A 148 9.18 -6.95 0.74
C TYR A 148 10.43 -7.13 -0.14
N ARG A 149 10.30 -7.13 -1.47
CA ARG A 149 11.46 -7.10 -2.38
C ARG A 149 12.29 -5.83 -2.19
N GLY A 150 11.65 -4.68 -2.01
CA GLY A 150 12.33 -3.42 -1.72
C GLY A 150 13.13 -3.51 -0.42
N LEU A 151 12.55 -4.08 0.64
CA LEU A 151 13.27 -4.32 1.89
C LEU A 151 14.47 -5.28 1.72
N GLN A 152 14.30 -6.40 1.00
CA GLN A 152 15.41 -7.31 0.73
C GLN A 152 16.54 -6.60 -0.05
N TYR A 153 16.21 -5.71 -0.99
CA TYR A 153 17.19 -4.87 -1.67
C TYR A 153 17.93 -3.96 -0.68
N VAL A 154 17.24 -3.32 0.26
CA VAL A 154 17.89 -2.47 1.27
C VAL A 154 18.91 -3.26 2.08
N PHE A 155 18.55 -4.45 2.57
CA PHE A 155 19.50 -5.30 3.31
C PHE A 155 20.68 -5.75 2.44
N LYS A 156 20.41 -6.13 1.19
CA LYS A 156 21.45 -6.58 0.26
C LYS A 156 22.46 -5.46 -0.05
N GLU A 157 21.98 -4.25 -0.29
CA GLU A 157 22.81 -3.10 -0.68
C GLU A 157 23.30 -2.27 0.51
N ALA A 158 23.01 -2.69 1.75
CA ALA A 158 23.30 -1.91 2.95
C ALA A 158 24.76 -1.42 2.97
N MET A 159 25.73 -2.30 2.76
CA MET A 159 27.15 -1.94 2.76
C MET A 159 27.53 -0.99 1.61
N ASN A 160 26.96 -1.19 0.41
CA ASN A 160 27.20 -0.32 -0.75
C ASN A 160 26.64 1.09 -0.52
N LEU A 161 25.53 1.19 0.23
CA LEU A 161 24.91 2.44 0.62
C LEU A 161 25.47 2.99 1.95
N ARG A 162 26.47 2.34 2.53
CA ARG A 162 27.04 2.66 3.87
C ARG A 162 25.97 2.73 4.96
N ILE A 163 25.00 1.82 4.90
CA ILE A 163 23.96 1.62 5.91
C ILE A 163 24.44 0.53 6.87
N ASP A 164 24.24 0.74 8.16
CA ASP A 164 24.39 -0.30 9.18
C ASP A 164 23.17 -1.24 9.10
N PRO A 165 23.34 -2.51 8.70
CA PRO A 165 22.21 -3.44 8.55
C PRO A 165 21.50 -3.76 9.87
N THR A 166 22.12 -3.46 11.02
CA THR A 166 21.49 -3.59 12.35
C THR A 166 20.64 -2.37 12.71
N LYS A 167 20.73 -1.28 11.95
CA LYS A 167 20.04 -0.01 12.19
C LYS A 167 19.08 0.36 11.06
N ILE A 168 18.28 -0.61 10.64
CA ILE A 168 17.25 -0.42 9.61
C ILE A 168 15.88 -0.43 10.29
N MET A 169 15.19 0.70 10.25
CA MET A 169 13.80 0.85 10.67
C MET A 169 12.88 0.75 9.45
N ILE A 170 11.73 0.09 9.58
CA ILE A 170 10.67 0.16 8.57
C ILE A 170 9.61 1.17 9.00
N ALA A 171 9.06 1.94 8.07
CA ALA A 171 8.01 2.91 8.36
C ALA A 171 6.96 2.93 7.23
N GLY A 172 5.74 3.32 7.55
CA GLY A 172 4.72 3.54 6.53
C GLY A 172 3.45 4.19 7.07
N GLN A 173 2.68 4.78 6.17
CA GLN A 173 1.45 5.52 6.49
C GLN A 173 0.22 4.89 5.82
N PHE A 174 -0.95 4.91 6.45
CA PHE A 174 -2.20 4.39 5.87
C PHE A 174 -2.05 2.96 5.32
N LEU A 175 -2.29 2.74 4.02
CA LEU A 175 -2.05 1.42 3.41
C LEU A 175 -0.58 1.01 3.50
N GLY A 176 0.33 1.94 3.28
CA GLY A 176 1.76 1.73 3.43
C GLY A 176 2.17 1.32 4.84
N GLY A 177 1.46 1.81 5.86
CA GLY A 177 1.63 1.36 7.24
C GLY A 177 1.22 -0.10 7.43
N GLY A 178 0.14 -0.52 6.78
CA GLY A 178 -0.24 -1.94 6.76
C GLY A 178 0.75 -2.81 5.98
N LEU A 179 1.21 -2.34 4.83
CA LEU A 179 2.25 -3.00 4.04
C LEU A 179 3.58 -3.06 4.81
N ALA A 180 3.91 -2.06 5.62
CA ALA A 180 5.09 -2.06 6.51
C ALA A 180 4.98 -3.12 7.60
N ALA A 181 3.84 -3.19 8.29
CA ALA A 181 3.58 -4.24 9.28
C ALA A 181 3.69 -5.64 8.66
N ALA A 182 3.06 -5.84 7.50
CA ALA A 182 3.13 -7.08 6.73
C ALA A 182 4.57 -7.44 6.32
N THR A 183 5.31 -6.46 5.82
CA THR A 183 6.71 -6.59 5.40
C THR A 183 7.61 -6.96 6.59
N ALA A 184 7.35 -6.41 7.77
CA ALA A 184 8.06 -6.76 9.00
C ALA A 184 7.82 -8.22 9.41
N ILE A 185 6.57 -8.70 9.31
CA ILE A 185 6.22 -10.11 9.54
C ILE A 185 6.93 -11.01 8.52
N MET A 186 6.93 -10.64 7.23
CA MET A 186 7.66 -11.39 6.19
C MET A 186 9.17 -11.44 6.45
N ALA A 187 9.76 -10.33 6.94
CA ALA A 187 11.17 -10.25 7.30
C ALA A 187 11.50 -11.18 8.46
N ARG A 188 10.71 -11.16 9.53
CA ARG A 188 10.83 -12.08 10.68
C ARG A 188 10.70 -13.53 10.24
N ASP A 189 9.71 -13.84 9.41
CA ASP A 189 9.45 -15.19 8.92
C ASP A 189 10.52 -15.67 7.91
N GLY A 190 11.45 -14.80 7.50
CA GLY A 190 12.56 -15.15 6.61
C GLY A 190 12.12 -15.53 5.21
N VAL A 191 11.00 -14.96 4.72
CA VAL A 191 10.51 -15.19 3.35
C VAL A 191 11.62 -14.84 2.36
N ASP A 192 11.76 -15.61 1.28
CA ASP A 192 12.74 -15.29 0.25
C ASP A 192 12.08 -14.87 -1.05
N MET A 193 12.34 -13.64 -1.49
CA MET A 193 11.98 -13.14 -2.82
C MET A 193 13.17 -13.12 -3.79
N GLY A 194 14.23 -13.89 -3.50
CA GLY A 194 15.33 -14.18 -4.42
C GLY A 194 16.44 -13.13 -4.43
N LEU A 195 16.27 -12.03 -3.70
CA LEU A 195 17.34 -11.04 -3.52
C LEU A 195 18.33 -11.47 -2.43
N HIS A 196 17.97 -12.46 -1.60
CA HIS A 196 18.76 -13.01 -0.49
C HIS A 196 19.29 -11.98 0.53
N GLY A 197 18.81 -10.72 0.48
CA GLY A 197 19.03 -9.74 1.53
C GLY A 197 18.08 -10.02 2.70
N ARG A 198 18.64 -10.30 3.87
CA ARG A 198 17.90 -10.60 5.09
C ARG A 198 18.56 -9.91 6.27
N GLY A 199 17.75 -9.50 7.23
CA GLY A 199 18.23 -8.93 8.48
C GLY A 199 17.07 -8.69 9.43
N LYS A 200 17.40 -8.41 10.69
CA LYS A 200 16.42 -8.03 11.70
C LYS A 200 16.19 -6.53 11.61
N LEU A 201 14.93 -6.13 11.47
CA LEU A 201 14.55 -4.73 11.60
C LEU A 201 14.78 -4.28 13.05
N MET A 202 15.28 -3.06 13.22
CA MET A 202 15.53 -2.53 14.56
C MET A 202 14.27 -1.95 15.21
N ALA A 203 13.34 -1.45 14.39
CA ALA A 203 12.12 -0.77 14.80
C ALA A 203 11.11 -0.76 13.64
N GLN A 204 9.82 -0.62 13.95
CA GLN A 204 8.77 -0.34 12.97
C GLN A 204 7.90 0.86 13.38
N CYS A 205 7.63 1.76 12.45
CA CYS A 205 6.86 2.98 12.67
C CYS A 205 5.61 2.97 11.80
N LEU A 206 4.45 2.71 12.40
CA LEU A 206 3.18 2.48 11.71
C LEU A 206 2.23 3.66 11.92
N ILE A 207 2.04 4.46 10.87
CA ILE A 207 1.30 5.73 10.95
C ILE A 207 -0.13 5.52 10.43
N CYS A 208 -1.13 5.64 11.31
CA CYS A 208 -2.55 5.36 11.02
C CYS A 208 -2.76 4.15 10.07
N PRO A 209 -2.24 2.94 10.39
CA PRO A 209 -2.09 1.89 9.40
C PRO A 209 -3.43 1.19 9.08
N ILE A 210 -3.63 0.80 7.82
CA ILE A 210 -4.78 -0.02 7.36
C ILE A 210 -4.36 -1.49 7.39
N ILE A 211 -4.90 -2.28 8.33
CA ILE A 211 -4.29 -3.57 8.74
C ILE A 211 -5.24 -4.76 8.89
N ASP A 212 -6.55 -4.54 8.97
CA ASP A 212 -7.59 -5.57 9.06
C ASP A 212 -8.72 -5.29 8.07
N ASP A 213 -9.03 -6.25 7.21
CA ASP A 213 -10.09 -6.21 6.19
C ASP A 213 -11.46 -6.68 6.72
N ARG A 214 -11.51 -7.23 7.93
CA ARG A 214 -12.73 -7.78 8.54
C ARG A 214 -13.41 -6.78 9.47
N LEU A 215 -12.65 -5.86 10.05
CA LEU A 215 -13.16 -4.87 10.99
C LEU A 215 -13.77 -3.67 10.24
N VAL A 216 -15.03 -3.83 9.86
CA VAL A 216 -15.88 -2.73 9.38
C VAL A 216 -16.54 -2.09 10.61
N VAL A 217 -16.04 -0.93 11.03
CA VAL A 217 -16.71 -0.14 12.07
C VAL A 217 -17.75 0.77 11.39
N GLU A 218 -19.03 0.62 11.73
CA GLU A 218 -20.12 1.52 11.28
C GLU A 218 -20.09 2.84 12.08
N THR A 219 -18.96 3.54 12.09
CA THR A 219 -18.93 4.93 12.60
C THR A 219 -19.44 5.85 11.49
N LYS A 220 -20.67 6.36 11.65
CA LYS A 220 -21.14 7.53 10.90
C LYS A 220 -20.22 8.71 11.23
N GLN A 221 -19.39 9.14 10.29
CA GLN A 221 -18.83 10.48 10.39
C GLN A 221 -19.96 11.46 10.06
N ASN A 222 -20.45 12.16 11.10
CA ASN A 222 -21.27 13.35 10.91
C ASN A 222 -20.32 14.52 10.60
N SER A 223 -19.85 14.62 9.35
CA SER A 223 -19.34 15.88 8.83
C SER A 223 -19.93 16.08 7.43
N GLU A 224 -20.79 17.09 7.32
CA GLU A 224 -21.67 17.34 6.16
C GLU A 224 -20.92 17.76 4.89
N GLU A 225 -19.59 17.85 4.91
CA GLU A 225 -18.78 18.25 3.74
C GLU A 225 -17.71 17.24 3.30
N GLU A 226 -17.34 16.24 4.13
CA GLU A 226 -16.28 15.25 3.81
C GLU A 226 -16.70 13.77 4.00
N GLY A 227 -17.90 13.53 4.55
CA GLY A 227 -18.32 12.26 5.14
C GLY A 227 -18.86 11.15 4.20
N GLU A 228 -19.01 11.37 2.89
CA GLU A 228 -19.62 10.33 2.03
C GLU A 228 -18.65 9.23 1.57
N PHE A 229 -17.33 9.49 1.49
CA PHE A 229 -16.37 8.56 0.89
C PHE A 229 -15.37 7.91 1.86
N TRP A 230 -15.19 8.47 3.05
CA TRP A 230 -14.21 8.03 4.05
C TRP A 230 -14.82 7.12 5.11
N THR A 231 -15.46 6.03 4.67
CA THR A 231 -16.03 5.02 5.57
C THR A 231 -15.21 3.75 5.55
N SER A 232 -15.16 3.02 6.67
CA SER A 232 -14.56 1.67 6.74
C SER A 232 -15.09 0.74 5.65
N LYS A 233 -16.38 0.89 5.28
CA LYS A 233 -17.04 0.16 4.19
C LYS A 233 -16.49 0.50 2.81
N ILE A 234 -16.27 1.78 2.51
CA ILE A 234 -15.71 2.21 1.22
C ILE A 234 -14.25 1.81 1.14
N TRP A 235 -13.50 1.93 2.23
CA TRP A 235 -12.11 1.49 2.30
C TRP A 235 -11.96 -0.02 2.14
N LYS A 236 -12.77 -0.81 2.85
CA LYS A 236 -12.84 -2.25 2.61
C LYS A 236 -13.17 -2.54 1.16
N LYS A 237 -14.18 -1.88 0.57
CA LYS A 237 -14.54 -2.10 -0.83
C LYS A 237 -13.46 -1.73 -1.84
N THR A 238 -12.64 -0.72 -1.53
CA THR A 238 -11.64 -0.19 -2.47
C THR A 238 -10.30 -0.89 -2.33
N VAL A 239 -9.90 -1.23 -1.12
CA VAL A 239 -8.61 -1.87 -0.83
C VAL A 239 -8.73 -3.41 -0.83
N TRP A 240 -9.84 -3.95 -0.33
CA TRP A 240 -9.98 -5.39 -0.06
C TRP A 240 -11.04 -6.09 -0.94
N ASP A 241 -12.25 -5.54 -1.08
CA ASP A 241 -13.37 -6.18 -1.80
C ASP A 241 -13.50 -5.73 -3.27
N TYR A 242 -12.50 -5.08 -3.86
CA TYR A 242 -12.59 -4.50 -5.22
C TYR A 242 -12.95 -5.56 -6.30
N HIS A 243 -12.85 -6.86 -6.01
CA HIS A 243 -13.32 -7.95 -6.88
C HIS A 243 -14.63 -8.64 -6.48
N LEU A 244 -15.24 -8.33 -5.33
CA LEU A 244 -16.41 -9.08 -4.87
C LEU A 244 -17.74 -8.60 -5.47
N GLN A 245 -17.79 -7.46 -6.16
CA GLN A 245 -19.04 -6.97 -6.77
C GLN A 245 -19.54 -7.88 -7.91
N ASP A 246 -18.66 -8.66 -8.54
CA ASP A 246 -19.05 -9.67 -9.54
C ASP A 246 -19.36 -11.05 -8.93
N ILE A 247 -19.03 -11.29 -7.65
CA ILE A 247 -18.99 -12.64 -7.06
C ILE A 247 -20.14 -12.87 -6.07
N TYR A 248 -20.66 -11.82 -5.41
CA TYR A 248 -21.78 -11.96 -4.48
C TYR A 248 -23.10 -12.40 -5.12
N SER A 249 -23.17 -12.44 -6.46
CA SER A 249 -24.32 -12.91 -7.23
C SER A 249 -24.23 -14.38 -7.66
N ILE A 250 -23.12 -15.08 -7.36
CA ILE A 250 -22.89 -16.46 -7.83
C ILE A 250 -23.37 -17.46 -6.76
N PRO A 251 -24.42 -18.25 -7.03
CA PRO A 251 -24.94 -19.18 -6.04
C PRO A 251 -23.93 -20.31 -5.74
N ASN A 252 -23.58 -20.49 -4.47
CA ASN A 252 -22.58 -21.47 -4.00
C ASN A 252 -22.87 -22.95 -4.34
N HIS A 253 -24.06 -23.28 -4.85
CA HIS A 253 -24.50 -24.65 -5.12
C HIS A 253 -24.44 -25.04 -6.61
N VAL A 254 -24.04 -24.12 -7.50
CA VAL A 254 -24.00 -24.34 -8.95
C VAL A 254 -22.55 -24.46 -9.40
N SER A 255 -22.21 -25.51 -10.18
CA SER A 255 -20.84 -25.70 -10.68
C SER A 255 -20.46 -24.62 -11.70
N ASP A 256 -19.18 -24.22 -11.75
CA ASP A 256 -18.69 -23.20 -12.71
C ASP A 256 -19.04 -23.52 -14.16
N ARG A 257 -19.03 -24.82 -14.50
CA ARG A 257 -19.37 -25.31 -15.84
C ARG A 257 -20.85 -25.05 -16.16
N GLN A 258 -21.72 -25.23 -15.17
CA GLN A 258 -23.15 -24.99 -15.32
C GLN A 258 -23.46 -23.49 -15.45
N LEU A 259 -22.80 -22.65 -14.64
CA LEU A 259 -22.94 -21.19 -14.72
C LEU A 259 -22.53 -20.62 -16.10
N ILE A 260 -21.43 -21.13 -16.69
CA ILE A 260 -20.97 -20.71 -18.02
C ILE A 260 -21.90 -21.21 -19.14
N VAL A 261 -22.49 -22.40 -18.97
CA VAL A 261 -23.41 -22.97 -19.96
C VAL A 261 -24.73 -22.20 -19.99
N ASP A 262 -25.26 -21.84 -18.82
CA ASP A 262 -26.57 -21.21 -18.65
C ASP A 262 -26.55 -19.68 -18.83
N ALA A 263 -25.36 -19.07 -18.88
CA ALA A 263 -25.21 -17.63 -19.11
C ALA A 263 -25.62 -17.22 -20.55
N ASP A 264 -26.19 -16.02 -20.68
CA ASP A 264 -26.44 -15.39 -21.97
C ASP A 264 -25.13 -15.31 -22.79
N PRO A 265 -25.15 -15.51 -24.12
CA PRO A 265 -23.96 -15.41 -24.96
C PRO A 265 -23.12 -14.14 -24.77
N SER A 266 -23.74 -13.02 -24.42
CA SER A 266 -23.07 -11.74 -24.15
C SER A 266 -22.28 -11.73 -22.83
N ASP A 267 -22.69 -12.55 -21.86
CA ASP A 267 -22.12 -12.60 -20.50
C ASP A 267 -21.05 -13.68 -20.32
N LYS A 268 -20.99 -14.69 -21.21
CA LYS A 268 -20.05 -15.82 -21.10
C LYS A 268 -18.59 -15.39 -20.95
N ARG A 269 -18.18 -14.29 -21.59
CA ARG A 269 -16.82 -13.75 -21.48
C ARG A 269 -16.56 -13.15 -20.09
N ILE A 270 -17.54 -12.44 -19.54
CA ILE A 270 -17.44 -11.79 -18.23
C ILE A 270 -17.48 -12.85 -17.12
N LEU A 271 -18.40 -13.81 -17.22
CA LEU A 271 -18.50 -14.93 -16.28
C LEU A 271 -17.23 -15.77 -16.23
N SER A 272 -16.61 -16.06 -17.39
CA SER A 272 -15.37 -16.85 -17.42
C SER A 272 -14.21 -16.15 -16.70
N GLU A 273 -14.14 -14.83 -16.80
CA GLU A 273 -13.13 -14.00 -16.14
C GLU A 273 -13.44 -13.83 -14.64
N ALA A 274 -14.70 -13.60 -14.28
CA ALA A 274 -15.16 -13.51 -12.90
C ALA A 274 -14.94 -14.81 -12.12
N LEU A 275 -15.27 -15.98 -12.71
CA LEU A 275 -15.03 -17.30 -12.11
C LEU A 275 -13.54 -17.63 -12.00
N ARG A 276 -12.71 -17.20 -12.96
CA ARG A 276 -11.25 -17.32 -12.86
C ARG A 276 -10.71 -16.49 -11.70
N LYS A 277 -11.19 -15.25 -11.54
CA LYS A 277 -10.83 -14.36 -10.43
C LYS A 277 -11.33 -14.88 -9.08
N GLU A 278 -12.54 -15.44 -9.01
CA GLU A 278 -13.06 -16.09 -7.81
C GLU A 278 -12.22 -17.30 -7.41
N LYS A 279 -11.82 -18.15 -8.37
CA LYS A 279 -10.93 -19.29 -8.09
C LYS A 279 -9.56 -18.84 -7.58
N LEU A 280 -8.98 -17.82 -8.20
CA LEU A 280 -7.74 -17.20 -7.73
C LEU A 280 -7.92 -16.65 -6.31
N TRP A 281 -9.05 -16.01 -6.01
CA TRP A 281 -9.38 -15.47 -4.69
C TRP A 281 -9.60 -16.56 -3.63
N ARG A 282 -10.36 -17.61 -3.94
CA ARG A 282 -10.57 -18.76 -3.04
C ARG A 282 -9.26 -19.52 -2.79
N ALA A 283 -8.43 -19.69 -3.82
CA ALA A 283 -7.08 -20.26 -3.68
C ALA A 283 -6.17 -19.36 -2.85
N TYR A 284 -6.29 -18.04 -3.00
CA TYR A 284 -5.55 -17.02 -2.26
C TYR A 284 -5.92 -16.98 -0.78
N HIS A 285 -7.21 -16.98 -0.43
CA HIS A 285 -7.68 -17.09 0.97
C HIS A 285 -7.27 -18.40 1.64
N ARG A 286 -7.08 -19.47 0.87
CA ARG A 286 -6.58 -20.75 1.36
C ARG A 286 -5.04 -20.81 1.38
N SER A 287 -4.35 -19.80 0.85
CA SER A 287 -2.88 -19.77 0.76
C SER A 287 -2.23 -19.23 2.03
N GLN A 288 -1.00 -19.66 2.30
CA GLN A 288 -0.18 -19.15 3.42
C GLN A 288 0.14 -17.65 3.32
N HIS A 289 -0.19 -16.99 2.20
CA HIS A 289 0.06 -15.56 1.99
C HIS A 289 -0.97 -14.67 2.70
N LEU A 290 -2.15 -15.18 3.06
CA LEU A 290 -3.21 -14.39 3.69
C LEU A 290 -2.76 -13.71 4.99
N LYS A 291 -1.90 -14.38 5.78
CA LYS A 291 -1.39 -13.83 7.06
C LYS A 291 -0.57 -12.54 6.90
N TYR A 292 0.00 -12.31 5.72
CA TYR A 292 0.77 -11.10 5.46
C TYR A 292 -0.09 -9.98 4.86
N VAL A 293 -1.18 -10.34 4.18
CA VAL A 293 -2.05 -9.38 3.48
C VAL A 293 -2.86 -8.56 4.47
N THR A 294 -3.30 -9.23 5.53
CA THR A 294 -4.00 -8.63 6.65
C THR A 294 -3.14 -8.87 7.89
N PRO A 295 -2.11 -8.04 8.14
CA PRO A 295 -1.15 -8.29 9.22
C PRO A 295 -1.83 -8.36 10.59
N ALA A 296 -2.96 -7.67 10.79
CA ALA A 296 -3.78 -7.79 12.00
C ALA A 296 -4.47 -9.16 12.17
N CYS A 297 -4.38 -10.04 11.19
CA CYS A 297 -4.86 -11.42 11.21
C CYS A 297 -3.72 -12.43 11.36
N ALA A 298 -2.46 -12.01 11.31
CA ALA A 298 -1.33 -12.93 11.39
C ALA A 298 -1.43 -13.75 12.68
N PRO A 299 -1.27 -15.09 12.63
CA PRO A 299 -1.52 -15.94 13.79
C PRO A 299 -0.57 -15.65 14.95
N ASN A 300 0.68 -15.29 14.62
CA ASN A 300 1.74 -15.05 15.58
C ASN A 300 2.43 -13.71 15.32
N LEU A 301 2.57 -12.89 16.38
CA LEU A 301 3.21 -11.57 16.34
C LEU A 301 4.47 -11.48 17.20
N TYR A 302 4.97 -12.57 17.79
CA TYR A 302 6.22 -12.56 18.56
C TYR A 302 7.43 -12.18 17.69
N ASP A 303 8.53 -11.74 18.32
CA ASP A 303 9.81 -11.37 17.68
C ASP A 303 9.69 -10.32 16.56
N LEU A 304 8.69 -9.44 16.64
CA LEU A 304 8.61 -8.25 15.81
C LEU A 304 9.41 -7.11 16.44
N PRO A 305 9.89 -6.15 15.63
CA PRO A 305 10.71 -5.06 16.15
C PRO A 305 9.89 -4.13 17.08
N PRO A 306 10.57 -3.40 17.99
CA PRO A 306 9.97 -2.29 18.74
C PRO A 306 9.10 -1.40 17.84
N THR A 307 7.88 -1.13 18.30
CA THR A 307 6.82 -0.58 17.44
C THR A 307 6.30 0.74 17.96
N TRP A 308 6.38 1.78 17.12
CA TRP A 308 5.49 2.94 17.22
C TRP A 308 4.25 2.67 16.38
N ILE A 309 3.07 2.88 16.95
CA ILE A 309 1.81 2.81 16.21
C ILE A 309 0.87 3.92 16.64
N ASP A 310 0.40 4.72 15.68
CA ASP A 310 -0.52 5.84 15.95
C ASP A 310 -1.82 5.75 15.14
N VAL A 311 -2.87 6.42 15.63
CA VAL A 311 -4.14 6.57 14.92
C VAL A 311 -4.95 7.75 15.46
N GLY A 312 -5.76 8.36 14.59
CA GLY A 312 -6.72 9.39 14.98
C GLY A 312 -7.90 8.84 15.75
N ARG A 313 -8.36 9.57 16.75
CA ARG A 313 -9.53 9.22 17.55
C ARG A 313 -10.81 9.15 16.70
N GLU A 314 -10.88 9.95 15.66
CA GLU A 314 -12.01 10.02 14.72
C GLU A 314 -11.77 9.20 13.44
N GLU A 315 -10.65 8.47 13.36
CA GLU A 315 -10.32 7.62 12.21
C GLU A 315 -11.12 6.32 12.19
N VAL A 316 -11.57 5.95 10.98
CA VAL A 316 -12.31 4.71 10.74
C VAL A 316 -11.48 3.44 10.97
N PHE A 317 -10.15 3.58 11.03
CA PHE A 317 -9.22 2.48 11.31
C PHE A 317 -8.81 2.41 12.79
N ARG A 318 -9.31 3.29 13.67
CA ARG A 318 -8.91 3.36 15.08
C ARG A 318 -8.95 2.01 15.79
N ASP A 319 -10.08 1.33 15.73
CA ASP A 319 -10.29 0.12 16.53
C ASP A 319 -9.41 -1.05 16.04
N GLN A 320 -9.18 -1.16 14.73
CA GLN A 320 -8.25 -2.17 14.19
C GLN A 320 -6.81 -1.87 14.60
N VAL A 321 -6.39 -0.60 14.58
CA VAL A 321 -5.06 -0.16 15.01
C VAL A 321 -4.85 -0.47 16.50
N MET A 322 -5.79 -0.07 17.35
CA MET A 322 -5.73 -0.36 18.79
C MET A 322 -5.65 -1.87 19.05
N LYS A 323 -6.48 -2.66 18.37
CA LYS A 323 -6.47 -4.12 18.52
C LYS A 323 -5.13 -4.73 18.10
N TYR A 324 -4.54 -4.29 17.00
CA TYR A 324 -3.25 -4.80 16.56
C TYR A 324 -2.13 -4.43 17.53
N ALA A 325 -2.12 -3.19 18.03
CA ALA A 325 -1.17 -2.75 19.04
C ALA A 325 -1.26 -3.60 20.32
N THR A 326 -2.47 -3.88 20.81
CA THR A 326 -2.68 -4.79 21.94
C THR A 326 -2.13 -6.18 21.63
N ARG A 327 -2.39 -6.74 20.44
CA ARG A 327 -1.84 -8.05 20.07
C ARG A 327 -0.31 -8.07 19.97
N LEU A 328 0.33 -6.96 19.59
CA LEU A 328 1.78 -6.83 19.60
C LEU A 328 2.32 -6.87 21.04
N MET A 329 1.69 -6.14 21.96
CA MET A 329 2.03 -6.15 23.38
C MET A 329 1.81 -7.53 24.01
N ASP A 330 0.67 -8.17 23.75
CA ASP A 330 0.35 -9.52 24.24
C ASP A 330 1.36 -10.58 23.77
N ALA A 331 1.93 -10.36 22.58
CA ALA A 331 2.98 -11.22 22.02
C ALA A 331 4.40 -10.90 22.53
N GLY A 332 4.53 -9.94 23.47
CA GLY A 332 5.78 -9.58 24.13
C GLY A 332 6.64 -8.55 23.39
N ASN A 333 6.11 -7.89 22.36
CA ASN A 333 6.87 -6.85 21.64
C ASN A 333 6.76 -5.51 22.33
N GLU A 334 7.88 -4.78 22.44
CA GLU A 334 7.87 -3.39 22.85
C GLU A 334 7.02 -2.55 21.88
N THR A 335 5.96 -1.92 22.39
CA THR A 335 4.97 -1.22 21.56
C THR A 335 4.50 0.04 22.26
N GLU A 336 4.57 1.17 21.57
CA GLU A 336 3.95 2.44 21.96
C GLU A 336 2.73 2.71 21.08
N LEU A 337 1.54 2.70 21.69
CA LEU A 337 0.28 3.07 21.04
C LEU A 337 -0.09 4.52 21.34
N HIS A 338 -0.29 5.30 20.28
CA HIS A 338 -0.66 6.71 20.37
C HIS A 338 -2.02 6.96 19.70
N VAL A 339 -3.07 7.16 20.52
CA VAL A 339 -4.40 7.55 20.02
C VAL A 339 -4.54 9.06 20.14
N LEU A 340 -4.45 9.75 19.00
CA LEU A 340 -4.34 11.21 19.00
C LEU A 340 -5.68 11.86 18.58
N LYS A 341 -5.95 13.08 19.07
CA LYS A 341 -7.15 13.84 18.70
C LYS A 341 -7.15 14.15 17.20
N GLY A 342 -8.31 14.09 16.54
CA GLY A 342 -8.47 14.43 15.12
C GLY A 342 -8.72 13.22 14.21
N ASN A 343 -8.82 13.52 12.91
CA ASN A 343 -9.00 12.57 11.81
C ASN A 343 -7.82 12.62 10.82
N ARG A 344 -7.86 11.89 9.71
CA ARG A 344 -6.82 11.78 8.68
C ARG A 344 -6.26 13.13 8.22
N SER A 345 -7.12 14.14 8.09
CA SER A 345 -6.73 15.49 7.69
C SER A 345 -5.82 16.17 8.73
N ASP A 346 -5.88 15.71 9.99
CA ASP A 346 -4.99 16.10 11.09
C ASP A 346 -3.74 15.21 11.21
N PHE A 347 -3.65 14.11 10.44
CA PHE A 347 -2.54 13.17 10.42
C PHE A 347 -1.78 13.26 9.09
N ASP A 348 -0.88 14.23 9.02
CA ASP A 348 0.11 14.41 7.94
C ASP A 348 -0.44 14.32 6.52
N SER A 349 -1.70 14.73 6.32
CA SER A 349 -2.24 14.81 4.99
C SER A 349 -1.54 15.97 4.26
N LEU A 350 -0.84 15.62 3.17
CA LEU A 350 -0.35 16.51 2.13
C LEU A 350 0.96 17.23 2.47
N HIS A 351 2.07 16.50 2.29
CA HIS A 351 3.45 17.01 2.10
C HIS A 351 4.09 17.75 3.26
N LYS A 352 3.31 18.39 4.15
CA LYS A 352 3.75 19.09 5.35
C LYS A 352 2.57 19.15 6.34
N PRO A 353 2.82 18.96 7.64
CA PRO A 353 1.79 19.18 8.65
C PRO A 353 1.33 20.66 8.65
N GLN A 354 0.07 20.89 8.27
CA GLN A 354 -0.52 22.22 8.09
C GLN A 354 -1.08 22.81 9.40
N THR A 355 -1.32 21.96 10.39
CA THR A 355 -1.92 22.34 11.67
C THR A 355 -0.91 22.18 12.80
N ASN A 356 -1.02 22.98 13.86
CA ASN A 356 -0.19 22.80 15.07
C ASN A 356 -0.33 21.38 15.66
N LEU A 357 -1.49 20.76 15.46
CA LEU A 357 -1.78 19.41 15.92
C LEU A 357 -0.98 18.36 15.13
N SER A 358 -1.05 18.40 13.80
CA SER A 358 -0.26 17.52 12.93
C SER A 358 1.26 17.71 13.16
N GLN A 359 1.73 18.95 13.37
CA GLN A 359 3.13 19.25 13.67
C GLN A 359 3.58 18.63 15.00
N ALA A 360 2.75 18.69 16.03
CA ALA A 360 3.04 18.09 17.33
C ALA A 360 3.11 16.55 17.25
N TYR A 361 2.19 15.93 16.50
CA TYR A 361 2.16 14.47 16.31
C TYR A 361 3.36 13.97 15.52
N MET A 362 3.69 14.66 14.43
CA MET A 362 4.90 14.42 13.66
C MET A 362 6.14 14.53 14.56
N SER A 363 6.26 15.60 15.34
CA SER A 363 7.40 15.83 16.23
C SER A 363 7.56 14.73 17.27
N LEU A 364 6.47 14.29 17.89
CA LEU A 364 6.48 13.22 18.90
C LEU A 364 7.00 11.90 18.30
N ARG A 365 6.49 11.53 17.12
CA ARG A 365 6.90 10.31 16.41
C ARG A 365 8.34 10.36 15.94
N LEU A 366 8.79 11.49 15.39
CA LEU A 366 10.17 11.64 14.95
C LEU A 366 11.14 11.64 16.12
N GLU A 367 10.74 12.17 17.28
CA GLU A 367 11.53 12.09 18.51
C GLU A 367 11.67 10.64 19.01
N TRP A 368 10.60 9.85 18.95
CA TRP A 368 10.68 8.41 19.22
C TRP A 368 11.64 7.71 18.26
N ALA A 369 11.51 7.96 16.95
CA ALA A 369 12.38 7.35 15.95
C ALA A 369 13.85 7.74 16.17
N ARG A 370 14.11 9.01 16.50
CA ARG A 370 15.45 9.52 16.81
C ARG A 370 16.06 8.85 18.04
N LYS A 371 15.27 8.64 19.10
CA LYS A 371 15.71 7.92 20.31
C LYS A 371 16.01 6.46 20.00
N ALA A 372 15.16 5.77 19.25
CA ALA A 372 15.39 4.39 18.84
C ALA A 372 16.74 4.20 18.12
N PHE A 373 17.16 5.16 17.27
CA PHE A 373 18.47 5.12 16.62
C PHE A 373 19.66 5.42 17.56
N LYS A 374 19.45 6.14 18.66
CA LYS A 374 20.48 6.48 19.65
C LYS A 374 20.63 5.43 20.72
N ASP A 375 19.54 4.84 21.19
CA ASP A 375 19.58 3.85 22.26
C ASP A 375 20.10 2.48 21.75
N GLY A 376 20.13 2.30 20.43
CA GLY A 376 20.74 1.15 19.74
C GLY A 376 22.20 1.35 19.30
N THR A 377 22.92 2.38 19.77
CA THR A 377 24.39 2.51 19.66
C THR A 377 25.05 2.00 20.92
#